data_AF-A0A351MMT4-F1
#
_entry.id   AF-A0A351MMT4-F1
#
_cell.length_a   1.000
_cell.length_b   1.000
_cell.length_c   1.000
_cell.angle_alpha   90.00
_cell.angle_beta   90.00
_cell.angle_gamma   90.00
#
_symmetry.space_group_name_H-M   'P 1'
#
loop_
_entity.id
_entity.type
_entity.pdbx_description
1 polymer ?
#
loop_
_entity_poly.entity_id
_entity_poly.type
_entity_poly.pdbx_seq_one_letter_code
_entity_poly.pdbx_strand_id
1 'polypeptide(L)' 'VELSVREATIAAEPLREALRRLRFLHEVGLGYLTLGRASGSLSGGEAMRIRLASQIGGGLTGVLYILDEP' A
#
# COMPACT_ATOMS: atom_id res chain seq x y z
N VAL A 1 -8.86 -5.08 20.11
CA VAL A 1 -10.25 -5.48 19.82
C VAL A 1 -10.24 -6.99 19.69
N GLU A 2 -10.91 -7.71 20.59
CA GLU A 2 -11.11 -9.15 20.40
C GLU A 2 -12.20 -9.37 19.34
N LEU A 3 -11.90 -10.24 18.36
CA LEU A 3 -12.86 -10.65 17.33
C LEU A 3 -13.43 -12.01 17.72
N SER A 4 -14.73 -12.20 17.55
CA SER A 4 -15.33 -13.54 17.59
C SER A 4 -14.77 -14.41 16.45
N VAL A 5 -14.88 -15.73 16.59
CA VAL A 5 -14.43 -16.69 15.55
C VAL A 5 -15.05 -16.37 14.18
N ARG A 6 -16.32 -15.96 14.16
CA ARG A 6 -17.02 -15.57 12.94
C ARG A 6 -16.45 -14.29 12.34
N GLU A 7 -16.24 -13.25 13.16
CA GLU A 7 -15.66 -11.98 12.69
C GLU A 7 -14.23 -12.16 12.20
N ALA A 8 -13.42 -12.95 12.90
CA ALA A 8 -12.06 -13.29 12.47
C ALA A 8 -12.06 -14.02 11.12
N THR A 9 -13.00 -14.95 10.91
CA THR A 9 -13.14 -15.67 9.64
C THR A 9 -13.51 -14.73 8.50
N ILE A 10 -14.46 -13.79 8.74
CA ILE A 10 -14.88 -12.81 7.74
C ILE A 10 -13.76 -11.81 7.43
N ALA A 11 -13.03 -11.36 8.46
CA ALA A 11 -11.97 -10.36 8.34
C ALA A 11 -10.66 -10.91 7.77
N ALA A 12 -10.46 -12.24 7.74
CA ALA A 12 -9.19 -12.87 7.39
C ALA A 12 -8.64 -12.41 6.03
N GLU A 13 -9.45 -12.43 4.98
CA GLU A 13 -9.03 -12.03 3.63
C GLU A 13 -8.83 -10.51 3.49
N PRO A 14 -9.78 -9.64 3.90
CA PRO A 14 -9.56 -8.19 3.88
C PRO A 14 -8.34 -7.75 4.70
N LEU A 15 -8.10 -8.37 5.86
CA LEU A 15 -6.95 -8.04 6.72
C LEU A 15 -5.64 -8.47 6.07
N ARG A 16 -5.60 -9.65 5.46
CA ARG A 16 -4.44 -10.13 4.70
C ARG A 16 -4.09 -9.15 3.57
N GLU A 17 -5.09 -8.72 2.81
CA GLU A 17 -4.91 -7.78 1.71
C GLU A 17 -4.47 -6.39 2.20
N ALA A 18 -5.07 -5.88 3.27
CA ALA A 18 -4.68 -4.60 3.88
C ALA A 18 -3.22 -4.64 4.36
N LEU A 19 -2.82 -5.69 5.09
CA LEU A 19 -1.45 -5.86 5.57
C LEU A 19 -0.45 -5.99 4.41
N ARG A 20 -0.83 -6.66 3.32
CA ARG A 20 -0.01 -6.77 2.11
C ARG A 20 0.23 -5.39 1.48
N ARG A 21 -0.81 -4.57 1.33
CA ARG A 21 -0.68 -3.19 0.81
C ARG A 21 0.17 -2.29 1.69
N LEU A 22 -0.04 -2.36 3.01
CA LEU A 22 0.75 -1.59 3.97
C LEU A 22 2.24 -2.00 3.95
N ARG A 23 2.52 -3.29 3.77
CA ARG A 23 3.89 -3.78 3.61
C ARG A 23 4.57 -3.17 2.38
N PHE A 24 3.89 -3.13 1.23
CA PHE A 24 4.45 -2.48 0.04
C PHE A 24 4.77 -1.01 0.26
N LEU A 25 3.88 -0.26 0.91
CA LEU A 25 4.15 1.15 1.26
C LEU A 25 5.41 1.29 2.13
N HIS A 26 5.62 0.36 3.07
CA HIS A 26 6.82 0.33 3.89
C HIS A 26 8.08 0.00 3.07
N GLU A 27 8.01 -0.99 2.19
CA GLU A 27 9.13 -1.42 1.32
C GLU A 27 9.57 -0.32 0.34
N VAL A 28 8.65 0.52 -0.13
CA VAL A 28 9.00 1.71 -0.94
C VAL A 28 9.38 2.94 -0.09
N GLY A 29 9.65 2.76 1.21
CA GLY A 29 10.17 3.82 2.08
C GLY A 29 9.14 4.83 2.57
N LEU A 30 7.84 4.55 2.51
CA LEU A 30 6.77 5.47 2.96
C LEU A 30 6.26 5.18 4.37
N GLY A 31 6.96 4.34 5.14
CA GLY A 31 6.56 3.96 6.51
C GLY A 31 6.49 5.13 7.51
N TYR A 32 7.06 6.28 7.18
CA TYR A 32 6.99 7.49 8.00
C TYR A 32 5.70 8.30 7.79
N LEU A 33 4.92 7.99 6.74
CA LEU A 33 3.65 8.65 6.47
C LEU A 33 2.53 8.06 7.32
N THR A 34 1.64 8.92 7.82
CA THR A 34 0.40 8.48 8.43
C THR A 34 -0.64 8.17 7.34
N LEU A 35 -1.49 7.17 7.57
CA LEU A 35 -2.52 6.76 6.60
C LEU A 35 -3.57 7.85 6.33
N GLY A 36 -3.75 8.78 7.28
CA GLY A 36 -4.66 9.92 7.15
C GLY A 36 -4.03 11.18 6.57
N ARG A 37 -2.78 11.15 6.10
CA ARG A 37 -2.12 12.34 5.55
C ARG A 37 -2.83 12.81 4.27
N ALA A 38 -3.17 14.10 4.22
CA ALA A 38 -3.85 14.69 3.08
C ALA A 38 -2.99 14.60 1.79
N SER A 39 -3.59 14.18 0.68
CA SER A 39 -2.89 13.97 -0.60
C SER A 39 -2.19 15.22 -1.12
N GLY A 40 -2.77 16.40 -0.91
CA GLY A 40 -2.16 17.68 -1.31
C GLY A 40 -0.90 18.08 -0.53
N SER A 41 -0.59 17.36 0.57
CA SER A 41 0.62 17.60 1.38
C SER A 41 1.78 16.67 1.02
N LEU A 42 1.60 15.80 0.03
CA LEU A 42 2.63 14.85 -0.40
C LEU A 42 3.61 15.52 -1.34
N SER A 43 4.89 15.19 -1.21
CA SER A 43 5.90 15.55 -2.21
C SER A 43 5.67 14.77 -3.52
N GLY A 44 6.27 15.24 -4.62
CA GLY A 44 6.23 14.53 -5.90
C GLY A 44 6.75 13.09 -5.79
N GLY A 45 7.88 12.89 -5.11
CA GLY A 45 8.46 11.56 -4.88
C GLY A 45 7.59 10.66 -4.00
N GLU A 46 6.92 11.21 -2.99
CA GLU A 46 5.96 10.46 -2.17
C GLU A 46 4.77 9.97 -3.01
N ALA A 47 4.17 10.86 -3.80
CA ALA A 47 3.06 10.51 -4.69
C ALA A 47 3.46 9.47 -5.73
N MET A 48 4.68 9.56 -6.27
CA MET A 48 5.24 8.59 -7.20
C MET A 48 5.40 7.21 -6.56
N ARG A 49 5.99 7.13 -5.37
CA ARG A 49 6.19 5.85 -4.66
C ARG A 49 4.86 5.22 -4.23
N ILE A 50 3.85 6.01 -3.85
CA ILE A 50 2.49 5.50 -3.59
C ILE A 50 1.90 4.86 -4.85
N ARG A 51 2.04 5.53 -6.00
CA ARG A 51 1.61 4.98 -7.29
C ARG A 51 2.36 3.68 -7.62
N LEU A 52 3.67 3.66 -7.47
CA LEU A 52 4.50 2.47 -7.71
C LEU A 52 4.07 1.28 -6.83
N ALA A 53 3.92 1.50 -5.52
CA ALA A 53 3.46 0.47 -4.59
C ALA A 53 2.09 -0.12 -4.97
N SER A 54 1.18 0.73 -5.45
CA SER A 54 -0.15 0.31 -5.89
C SER A 54 -0.11 -0.55 -7.16
N GLN A 55 0.83 -0.26 -8.07
CA GLN A 55 0.98 -0.99 -9.33
C GLN A 55 1.66 -2.35 -9.13
N ILE A 56 2.75 -2.39 -8.36
CA ILE A 56 3.44 -3.66 -8.03
C ILE A 56 2.52 -4.59 -7.24
N GLY A 57 1.72 -4.03 -6.32
CA GLY A 57 0.73 -4.80 -5.55
C GLY A 57 -0.42 -5.39 -6.38
N GLY A 58 -0.60 -4.98 -7.65
CA GLY A 58 -1.68 -5.43 -8.52
C GLY A 58 -1.47 -6.79 -9.20
N GLY A 59 -0.28 -7.38 -9.09
CA GLY A 59 0.01 -8.69 -9.72
C GLY A 59 0.04 -8.65 -11.25
N LEU A 60 0.24 -7.46 -11.83
CA LEU A 60 0.34 -7.28 -13.27
C LEU A 60 1.63 -7.92 -13.79
N THR A 61 1.52 -8.62 -14.92
CA THR A 61 2.67 -9.24 -15.60
C THR A 61 2.81 -8.66 -17.00
N GLY A 62 4.03 -8.66 -17.55
CA GLY A 62 4.31 -8.07 -18.87
C GLY A 62 4.24 -6.53 -18.91
N VAL A 63 4.40 -5.87 -17.76
CA VAL A 63 4.38 -4.40 -17.66
C VAL A 63 5.81 -3.86 -17.49
N LEU A 64 6.13 -2.80 -18.24
CA LEU A 64 7.36 -2.02 -18.07
C LEU A 64 7.02 -0.71 -17.35
N TYR A 65 7.67 -0.47 -16.21
CA TYR A 65 7.57 0.80 -15.50
C TYR A 65 8.80 1.65 -15.81
N ILE A 66 8.58 2.89 -16.25
CA ILE A 66 9.63 3.90 -16.45
C ILE A 66 9.42 4.97 -15.40
N LEU A 67 10.45 5.26 -14.60
CA LEU A 67 10.45 6.31 -13.60
C LEU A 67 11.54 7.31 -13.95
N ASP A 68 11.20 8.58 -13.92
CA ASP A 68 12.15 9.69 -14.04
C ASP A 68 12.38 10.24 -12.63
N GLU A 69 13.60 10.08 -12.10
CA GLU A 69 14.02 10.41 -10.72
C GLU A 69 13.15 9.79 -9.58
N PRO A 70 13.29 8.47 -9.28
CA PRO A 70 12.50 7.78 -8.24
C PRO A 70 12.90 8.05 -6.77
#